data_AF-A0A7K0RH95-F1
#
_entry.id   AF-A0A7K0RH95-F1
#
_cell.length_a   1.000
_cell.length_b   1.000
_cell.length_c   1.000
_cell.angle_alpha   90.00
_cell.angle_beta   90.00
_cell.angle_gamma   90.00
#
_symmetry.space_group_name_H-M   'P 1'
#
loop_
_entity.id
_entity.type
_entity.pdbx_description
1 polymer ?
#
loop_
_entity_poly.entity_id
_entity_poly.type
_entity_poly.pdbx_seq_one_letter_code
_entity_poly.pdbx_strand_id
1 'polypeptide(L)'
;MSTEQLEIDSLVGVYNADGTLSGELRYWLGARIGRAHCALCEITHGTFREKEEWKRVSGELPVPFEAVHLDERSPEVEAASGEQTPCVVASVGGGGFELLLSAEQLEACRAEPTALAGAIISAAEARGLRFAAQG
;
A
#
# COMPACT_ATOMS: atom_id res chain seq x y z
N MET A 1 -28.19 17.69 -5.65
CA MET A 1 -28.08 16.69 -4.56
C MET A 1 -26.59 16.56 -4.28
N SER A 2 -26.12 17.09 -3.16
CA SER A 2 -24.70 17.00 -2.79
C SER A 2 -24.43 15.55 -2.40
N THR A 3 -23.71 14.81 -3.25
CA THR A 3 -23.09 13.55 -2.86
C THR A 3 -22.02 13.91 -1.83
N GLU A 4 -22.22 13.52 -0.58
CA GLU A 4 -21.14 13.46 0.40
C GLU A 4 -20.10 12.49 -0.16
N GLN A 5 -18.99 13.05 -0.67
CA GLN A 5 -17.85 12.28 -1.14
C GLN A 5 -17.00 11.95 0.08
N LEU A 6 -16.73 10.66 0.27
CA LEU A 6 -15.84 10.22 1.34
C LEU A 6 -14.42 10.70 1.04
N GLU A 7 -13.73 11.17 2.09
CA GLU A 7 -12.34 11.61 2.02
C GLU A 7 -11.43 10.49 2.52
N ILE A 8 -10.30 10.32 1.84
CA ILE A 8 -9.18 9.48 2.24
C ILE A 8 -8.29 10.33 3.14
N ASP A 9 -8.07 9.87 4.36
CA ASP A 9 -7.26 10.56 5.38
C ASP A 9 -5.80 10.07 5.38
N SER A 10 -5.61 8.78 5.11
CA SER A 10 -4.31 8.11 5.07
C SER A 10 -4.38 6.82 4.26
N LEU A 11 -3.21 6.31 3.89
CA LEU A 11 -3.05 5.06 3.14
C LEU A 11 -2.17 4.09 3.94
N VAL A 12 -2.57 2.82 3.95
CA VAL A 12 -1.82 1.73 4.56
C VAL A 12 -1.47 0.69 3.51
N GLY A 13 -0.19 0.59 3.16
CA GLY A 13 0.35 -0.50 2.37
C GLY A 13 0.55 -1.75 3.24
N VAL A 14 -0.04 -2.87 2.85
CA VAL A 14 0.13 -4.15 3.55
C VAL A 14 1.05 -5.03 2.72
N TYR A 15 2.22 -5.35 3.26
CA TYR A 15 3.12 -6.34 2.69
C TYR A 15 2.57 -7.76 2.89
N ASN A 16 2.91 -8.68 1.98
CA ASN A 16 2.61 -10.10 2.12
C ASN A 16 3.81 -10.83 2.75
N ALA A 17 4.22 -10.39 3.94
CA ALA A 17 5.31 -10.94 4.74
C ALA A 17 5.11 -10.55 6.21
N ASP A 18 5.72 -11.30 7.15
CA ASP A 18 5.77 -10.97 8.58
C ASP A 18 6.99 -10.09 8.91
N GLY A 19 6.94 -9.31 9.99
CA GLY A 19 7.88 -8.23 10.41
C GLY A 19 9.36 -8.57 10.68
N THR A 20 9.82 -9.74 10.23
CA THR A 20 11.23 -10.17 10.34
C THR A 20 12.19 -9.44 9.38
N LEU A 21 11.71 -8.51 8.54
CA LEU A 21 12.52 -7.73 7.60
C LEU A 21 13.41 -6.63 8.21
N SER A 22 13.36 -6.41 9.52
CA SER A 22 14.13 -5.35 10.20
C SER A 22 15.61 -5.66 10.45
N GLY A 23 16.07 -6.89 10.16
CA GLY A 23 17.48 -7.28 10.29
C GLY A 23 18.00 -8.02 9.07
N GLU A 24 18.89 -7.38 8.31
CA GLU A 24 19.64 -7.96 7.18
C GLU A 24 18.82 -8.23 5.91
N LEU A 25 19.08 -7.41 4.89
CA LEU A 25 18.78 -7.72 3.49
C LEU A 25 19.65 -8.86 2.99
N ARG A 26 19.38 -10.06 3.48
CA ARG A 26 20.06 -11.24 3.00
C ARG A 26 19.04 -12.17 2.38
N TYR A 27 18.86 -11.93 1.08
CA TYR A 27 18.24 -12.83 0.11
C TYR A 27 16.72 -12.91 0.31
N TRP A 28 15.87 -12.44 -0.61
CA TRP A 28 15.50 -13.21 -1.81
C TRP A 28 15.55 -14.75 -1.66
N LEU A 29 15.23 -15.28 -0.47
CA LEU A 29 14.98 -16.70 -0.19
C LEU A 29 13.47 -16.86 0.03
N GLY A 30 12.68 -17.32 -0.94
CA GLY A 30 13.05 -17.76 -2.26
C GLY A 30 11.81 -18.04 -3.08
N ALA A 31 12.03 -18.07 -4.39
CA ALA A 31 11.14 -18.61 -5.40
C ALA A 31 10.77 -20.10 -5.22
N ARG A 32 10.74 -20.63 -3.99
CA ARG A 32 10.35 -22.01 -3.70
C ARG A 32 9.55 -22.09 -2.41
N ILE A 33 8.28 -22.46 -2.61
CA ILE A 33 7.30 -23.01 -1.65
C ILE A 33 6.31 -21.96 -1.10
N GLY A 34 5.40 -21.53 -1.98
CA GLY A 34 3.98 -21.36 -1.64
C GLY A 34 3.47 -19.96 -1.26
N ARG A 35 4.32 -18.99 -0.90
CA ARG A 35 3.89 -17.65 -0.40
C ARG A 35 4.82 -16.47 -0.75
N ALA A 36 5.48 -16.48 -1.90
CA ALA A 36 6.75 -15.73 -2.07
C ALA A 36 6.74 -14.51 -3.02
N HIS A 37 5.59 -13.99 -3.46
CA HIS A 37 5.54 -12.78 -4.30
C HIS A 37 4.84 -11.63 -3.59
N CYS A 38 5.57 -10.54 -3.35
CA CYS A 38 5.08 -9.32 -2.73
C CYS A 38 5.41 -8.14 -3.64
N ALA A 39 4.51 -7.83 -4.56
CA ALA A 39 4.69 -6.72 -5.50
C ALA A 39 4.90 -5.37 -4.80
N LEU A 40 4.23 -5.12 -3.66
CA LEU A 40 4.46 -3.91 -2.88
C LEU A 40 5.90 -3.83 -2.35
N CYS A 41 6.47 -4.95 -1.91
CA CYS A 41 7.86 -5.01 -1.45
C CYS A 41 8.83 -4.65 -2.59
N GLU A 42 8.57 -5.13 -3.82
CA GLU A 42 9.38 -4.79 -4.99
C GLU A 42 9.24 -3.34 -5.44
N ILE A 43 8.05 -2.74 -5.23
CA ILE A 43 7.83 -1.31 -5.48
C ILE A 43 8.61 -0.47 -4.47
N THR A 44 8.54 -0.79 -3.18
CA THR A 44 9.08 0.06 -2.11
C THR A 44 10.55 -0.17 -1.80
N HIS A 45 11.08 -1.39 -2.01
CA HIS A 45 12.46 -1.77 -1.66
C HIS A 45 13.31 -2.14 -2.88
N GLY A 46 14.60 -1.77 -2.80
CA GLY A 46 15.66 -2.31 -3.65
C GLY A 46 16.41 -3.45 -2.95
N THR A 47 17.58 -3.81 -3.46
CA THR A 47 18.35 -4.97 -2.97
C THR A 47 18.78 -4.90 -1.51
N PHE A 48 18.97 -3.69 -0.97
CA PHE A 48 19.55 -3.46 0.37
C PHE A 48 18.90 -2.34 1.19
N ARG A 49 17.82 -1.71 0.70
CA ARG A 49 17.11 -0.65 1.41
C ARG A 49 15.85 -0.28 0.64
N GLU A 50 14.99 0.47 1.31
CA GLU A 50 13.92 1.23 0.67
C GLU A 50 14.46 2.07 -0.50
N LYS A 51 13.73 2.07 -1.63
CA LYS A 51 14.11 2.83 -2.82
C LYS A 51 14.05 4.32 -2.53
N GLU A 52 15.07 5.07 -2.95
CA GLU A 52 15.08 6.53 -2.83
C GLU A 52 13.97 7.18 -3.66
N GLU A 53 13.58 6.56 -4.77
CA GLU A 53 12.42 6.99 -5.54
C GLU A 53 11.12 6.80 -4.76
N TRP A 54 10.93 5.65 -4.11
CA TRP A 54 9.76 5.42 -3.28
C TRP A 54 9.65 6.43 -2.14
N LYS A 55 10.75 6.73 -1.45
CA LYS A 55 10.78 7.79 -0.41
C LYS A 55 10.30 9.15 -0.92
N ARG A 56 10.70 9.52 -2.14
CA ARG A 56 10.28 10.77 -2.77
C ARG A 56 8.80 10.74 -3.14
N VAL A 57 8.39 9.71 -3.86
CA VAL A 57 7.02 9.55 -4.38
C VAL A 57 6.01 9.45 -3.25
N SER A 58 6.30 8.68 -2.19
CA SER A 58 5.42 8.58 -1.02
C SER A 58 5.28 9.90 -0.27
N GLY A 59 6.34 10.72 -0.20
CA GLY A 59 6.29 12.06 0.37
C GLY A 59 5.52 13.09 -0.47
N GLU A 60 5.26 12.79 -1.74
CA GLU A 60 4.47 13.63 -2.66
C GLU A 60 2.99 13.19 -2.75
N LEU A 61 2.62 12.09 -2.08
CA LEU A 61 1.23 11.65 -2.05
C LEU A 61 0.34 12.70 -1.34
N PRO A 62 -0.93 12.83 -1.76
CA PRO A 62 -1.85 13.81 -1.17
C PRO A 62 -2.17 13.58 0.31
N VAL A 63 -1.85 12.40 0.83
CA VAL A 63 -2.05 11.98 2.22
C VAL A 63 -0.90 11.06 2.64
N PRO A 64 -0.66 10.90 3.96
CA PRO A 64 0.37 10.00 4.46
C PRO A 64 0.18 8.56 3.98
N PHE A 65 1.30 7.91 3.66
CA PHE A 65 1.36 6.48 3.35
C PHE A 65 2.26 5.78 4.37
N GLU A 66 1.72 4.81 5.08
CA GLU A 66 2.46 3.93 5.98
C GLU A 66 2.43 2.50 5.44
N ALA A 67 3.50 1.73 5.64
CA ALA A 67 3.55 0.33 5.23
C ALA A 67 3.75 -0.58 6.43
N VAL A 68 2.98 -1.67 6.50
CA VAL A 68 2.98 -2.64 7.61
C VAL A 68 3.09 -4.06 7.06
N HIS A 69 3.63 -4.96 7.89
CA HIS A 69 3.62 -6.40 7.68
C HIS A 69 2.29 -7.03 8.10
N LEU A 70 2.09 -8.31 7.77
CA LEU A 70 0.84 -9.02 8.06
C LEU A 70 0.49 -9.04 9.56
N ASP A 71 1.51 -9.19 10.41
CA ASP A 71 1.45 -9.23 11.87
C ASP A 71 1.42 -7.84 12.54
N GLU A 72 1.63 -6.78 11.76
CA GLU A 72 1.63 -5.39 12.22
C GLU A 72 0.31 -4.67 11.89
N ARG A 73 -0.62 -5.33 11.19
CA ARG A 73 -1.93 -4.76 10.85
C ARG A 73 -2.75 -4.47 12.10
N SER A 74 -3.40 -3.30 12.13
CA SER A 74 -4.47 -3.06 13.09
C SER A 74 -5.69 -3.94 12.75
N PRO A 75 -6.61 -4.19 13.71
CA PRO A 75 -7.83 -4.95 13.45
C PRO A 75 -8.66 -4.40 12.28
N GLU A 76 -8.70 -3.08 12.11
CA GLU A 76 -9.42 -2.41 11.02
C GLU A 76 -8.76 -2.63 9.67
N VAL A 77 -7.42 -2.54 9.60
CA VAL A 77 -6.65 -2.83 8.39
C VAL A 77 -6.75 -4.32 8.04
N GLU A 78 -6.70 -5.21 9.03
CA GLU A 78 -6.91 -6.65 8.82
C GLU A 78 -8.32 -6.93 8.27
N ALA A 79 -9.35 -6.31 8.83
CA ALA A 79 -10.72 -6.46 8.34
C ALA A 79 -10.89 -5.96 6.90
N ALA A 80 -10.22 -4.87 6.53
CA ALA A 80 -10.29 -4.30 5.18
C ALA A 80 -9.44 -5.05 4.14
N SER A 81 -8.27 -5.58 4.55
CA SER A 81 -7.35 -6.29 3.66
C SER A 81 -7.67 -7.78 3.53
N GLY A 82 -8.19 -8.41 4.59
CA GLY A 82 -8.45 -9.85 4.65
C GLY A 82 -7.25 -10.68 4.20
N GLU A 83 -7.49 -11.62 3.28
CA GLU A 83 -6.46 -12.43 2.63
C GLU A 83 -5.91 -11.80 1.34
N GLN A 84 -6.38 -10.60 0.96
CA GLN A 84 -6.06 -9.94 -0.31
C GLN A 84 -4.74 -9.17 -0.22
N THR A 85 -3.65 -9.84 0.18
CA THR A 85 -2.33 -9.22 0.35
C THR A 85 -1.33 -9.68 -0.73
N PRO A 86 -0.38 -8.83 -1.16
CA PRO A 86 -0.19 -7.45 -0.71
C PRO A 86 -1.29 -6.52 -1.24
N CYS A 87 -1.53 -5.41 -0.56
CA CYS A 87 -2.56 -4.43 -0.94
C CYS A 87 -2.26 -3.02 -0.46
N VAL A 88 -3.06 -2.06 -0.91
CA VAL A 88 -3.19 -0.73 -0.29
C VAL A 88 -4.61 -0.58 0.24
N VAL A 89 -4.73 -0.20 1.50
CA VAL A 89 -5.98 0.14 2.19
C VAL A 89 -6.05 1.65 2.35
N ALA A 90 -7.21 2.24 2.11
CA ALA A 90 -7.50 3.64 2.38
C ALA A 90 -8.27 3.77 3.69
N SER A 91 -7.81 4.66 4.58
CA SER A 91 -8.62 5.16 5.69
C SER A 91 -9.58 6.22 5.14
N VAL A 92 -10.89 6.02 5.31
CA VAL A 92 -11.94 6.90 4.78
C VAL A 92 -12.89 7.40 5.86
N GLY A 93 -13.28 8.67 5.77
CA GLY A 93 -14.39 9.24 6.56
C GLY A 93 -14.19 9.22 8.07
N GLY A 94 -12.95 9.35 8.57
CA GLY A 94 -12.67 9.48 10.00
C GLY A 94 -12.78 8.19 10.81
N GLY A 95 -12.64 7.01 10.17
CA GLY A 95 -12.53 5.73 10.87
C GLY A 95 -12.91 4.48 10.06
N GLY A 96 -13.39 4.64 8.82
CA GLY A 96 -13.59 3.52 7.90
C GLY A 96 -12.29 3.11 7.25
N PHE A 97 -12.17 1.84 6.86
CA PHE A 97 -11.03 1.32 6.10
C PHE A 97 -11.55 0.50 4.93
N GLU A 98 -11.01 0.73 3.74
CA GLU A 98 -11.40 0.01 2.52
C GLU A 98 -10.22 -0.38 1.65
N LEU A 99 -10.33 -1.52 0.97
CA LEU A 99 -9.33 -1.97 0.01
C LEU A 99 -9.30 -1.06 -1.23
N LEU A 100 -8.20 -0.32 -1.40
CA LEU A 100 -8.00 0.60 -2.51
C LEU A 100 -7.34 -0.07 -3.72
N LEU A 101 -6.24 -0.79 -3.49
CA LEU A 101 -5.50 -1.54 -4.51
C LEU A 101 -5.28 -2.99 -4.09
N SER A 102 -5.59 -3.91 -4.99
CA SER A 102 -5.34 -5.35 -4.86
C SER A 102 -3.93 -5.74 -5.30
N ALA A 103 -3.53 -6.97 -4.98
CA ALA A 103 -2.27 -7.56 -5.43
C ALA A 103 -2.08 -7.48 -6.96
N GLU A 104 -3.14 -7.74 -7.75
CA GLU A 104 -3.08 -7.67 -9.22
C GLU A 104 -2.77 -6.26 -9.72
N GLN A 105 -3.39 -5.24 -9.10
CA GLN A 105 -3.13 -3.84 -9.44
C GLN A 105 -1.71 -3.41 -9.05
N LEU A 106 -1.17 -3.95 -7.95
CA LEU A 106 0.21 -3.75 -7.55
C LEU A 106 1.19 -4.42 -8.52
N GLU A 107 0.91 -5.64 -8.98
CA GLU A 107 1.72 -6.31 -10.02
C GLU A 107 1.75 -5.50 -11.31
N ALA A 108 0.62 -4.90 -11.70
CA ALA A 108 0.54 -4.05 -12.89
C ALA A 108 1.42 -2.78 -12.80
N CYS A 109 1.84 -2.37 -11.60
CA CYS A 109 2.78 -1.27 -11.39
C CYS A 109 4.24 -1.66 -11.74
N ARG A 110 4.53 -2.95 -11.97
CA ARG A 110 5.84 -3.45 -12.46
C ARG A 110 7.03 -2.98 -11.62
N ALA A 111 6.88 -3.00 -10.31
CA ALA A 111 7.88 -2.56 -9.33
C ALA A 111 8.26 -1.05 -9.41
N GLU A 112 7.47 -0.22 -10.08
CA GLU A 112 7.75 1.22 -10.24
C GLU A 112 6.99 2.08 -9.21
N PRO A 113 7.69 2.84 -8.34
CA PRO A 113 7.05 3.72 -7.35
C PRO A 113 6.07 4.74 -7.95
N THR A 114 6.46 5.38 -9.05
CA THR A 114 5.62 6.38 -9.72
C THR A 114 4.33 5.76 -10.27
N ALA A 115 4.38 4.50 -10.71
CA ALA A 115 3.19 3.79 -11.17
C ALA A 115 2.21 3.48 -10.02
N LEU A 116 2.73 3.14 -8.82
CA LEU A 116 1.92 2.97 -7.63
C LEU A 116 1.17 4.26 -7.25
N ALA A 117 1.84 5.41 -7.23
CA ALA A 117 1.18 6.68 -6.95
C ALA A 117 0.06 6.99 -7.96
N GLY A 118 0.32 6.79 -9.26
CA GLY A 118 -0.70 6.94 -10.29
C GLY A 118 -1.89 5.98 -10.13
N ALA A 119 -1.62 4.73 -9.73
CA ALA A 119 -2.66 3.73 -9.46
C ALA A 119 -3.53 4.13 -8.26
N ILE A 120 -2.92 4.64 -7.17
CA ILE A 120 -3.63 5.14 -5.99
C ILE A 120 -4.60 6.27 -6.37
N ILE A 121 -4.12 7.27 -7.12
CA ILE A 121 -4.93 8.41 -7.56
C ILE A 121 -6.08 7.94 -8.46
N SER A 122 -5.77 7.13 -9.48
CA SER A 122 -6.78 6.60 -10.41
C SER A 122 -7.85 5.76 -9.70
N ALA A 123 -7.43 4.97 -8.70
CA ALA A 123 -8.30 4.13 -7.90
C ALA A 123 -9.23 4.93 -6.98
N ALA A 124 -8.76 6.06 -6.44
CA ALA A 124 -9.58 6.98 -5.67
C ALA A 124 -10.60 7.68 -6.57
N GLU A 125 -10.16 8.21 -7.72
CA GLU A 125 -11.03 8.88 -8.70
C GLU A 125 -12.14 7.95 -9.21
N ALA A 126 -11.81 6.70 -9.57
CA ALA A 126 -12.78 5.71 -10.04
C ALA A 126 -13.86 5.38 -9.01
N ARG A 127 -13.59 5.60 -7.71
CA ARG A 127 -14.52 5.40 -6.59
C ARG A 127 -15.20 6.69 -6.14
N GLY A 128 -14.85 7.83 -6.74
CA GLY A 128 -15.36 9.14 -6.31
C GLY A 128 -14.87 9.58 -4.93
N LEU A 129 -13.73 9.04 -4.48
CA LEU A 129 -13.08 9.44 -3.23
C LEU A 129 -12.23 10.69 -3.46
N ARG A 130 -12.10 11.51 -2.43
CA ARG A 130 -11.18 12.66 -2.42
C ARG A 130 -10.07 12.44 -1.42
N PHE A 131 -8.92 13.04 -1.64
CA PHE A 131 -7.89 13.08 -0.61
C PHE A 131 -8.16 14.26 0.32
N ALA A 132 -8.18 14.03 1.62
CA ALA A 132 -8.20 15.10 2.61
C ALA A 132 -6.94 15.96 2.40
N ALA A 133 -7.10 17.29 2.35
CA ALA A 133 -5.95 18.18 2.17
C ALA A 133 -4.98 18.05 3.34
N GLN A 134 -3.67 17.90 3.07
CA GLN A 134 -2.66 18.00 4.12
C GLN A 134 -2.64 19.44 4.65
N GLY A 135 -2.98 19.59 5.93
CA GLY A 135 -3.03 20.90 6.63
C GLY A 135 -1.68 21.56 6.81
#